data_AF-A0A2E9MYZ7-F1
#
_entry.id   AF-A0A2E9MYZ7-F1
#
_cell.length_a   1.000
_cell.length_b   1.000
_cell.length_c   1.000
_cell.angle_alpha   90.00
_cell.angle_beta   90.00
_cell.angle_gamma   90.00
#
_symmetry.space_group_name_H-M   'P 1'
#
loop_
_entity.id
_entity.type
_entity.pdbx_description
1 polymer ?
#
loop_
_entity_poly.entity_id
_entity_poly.type
_entity_poly.pdbx_seq_one_letter_code
_entity_poly.pdbx_strand_id
1 'polypeptide(L)'
;MKLKFLFSATLLAQLAQPALAADEEVLLTITGDRIELLKNGEQLDDADYLVLRYYQLLPLALQERLQLLRHRMDRRMEDYEVAFAAGDTAEINEIVDDLSAYWARIQQIHFEEFTLAAMQDLGGAYAALYFLIEG
;
A
#
# COMPACT_ATOMS: atom_id res chain seq x y z
N MET A 1 4.84 51.40 48.84
CA MET A 1 6.31 51.49 48.72
C MET A 1 6.96 50.38 49.52
N LYS A 2 7.63 49.43 48.84
CA LYS A 2 8.99 48.93 49.13
C LYS A 2 9.34 47.86 48.07
N LEU A 3 10.10 48.33 47.09
CA LEU A 3 10.79 47.57 46.05
C LEU A 3 12.07 46.95 46.64
N LYS A 4 12.55 45.82 46.06
CA LYS A 4 13.95 45.28 45.99
C LYS A 4 13.91 43.73 46.03
N PHE A 5 14.65 42.93 45.28
CA PHE A 5 15.73 43.05 44.28
C PHE A 5 15.70 41.79 43.39
N LEU A 6 16.11 41.91 42.11
CA LEU A 6 16.36 40.81 41.15
C LEU A 6 17.69 40.09 41.47
N PHE A 7 17.79 38.79 41.20
CA PHE A 7 19.01 38.16 40.66
C PHE A 7 18.68 36.85 39.92
N SER A 8 19.09 36.81 38.64
CA SER A 8 19.04 35.66 37.73
C SER A 8 20.04 34.56 38.12
N ALA A 9 19.68 33.31 37.83
CA ALA A 9 20.65 32.28 37.45
C ALA A 9 20.03 31.39 36.38
N THR A 10 20.47 31.63 35.15
CA THR A 10 20.18 30.91 33.92
C THR A 10 20.72 29.48 34.03
N LEU A 11 19.88 28.45 33.85
CA LEU A 11 20.34 27.07 33.69
C LEU A 11 20.36 26.72 32.19
N LEU A 12 21.57 26.49 31.68
CA LEU A 12 21.87 26.11 30.30
C LEU A 12 21.54 24.63 30.05
N ALA A 13 21.10 24.39 28.81
CA ALA A 13 20.53 23.16 28.28
C ALA A 13 21.47 21.93 28.28
N GLN A 14 20.87 20.76 28.49
CA GLN A 14 21.24 19.54 27.79
C GLN A 14 19.98 18.99 27.14
N LEU A 15 19.72 19.43 25.90
CA LEU A 15 18.79 18.77 25.02
C LEU A 15 19.47 17.48 24.56
N ALA A 16 19.18 16.37 25.24
CA ALA A 16 19.36 15.07 24.63
C ALA A 16 18.40 15.01 23.45
N GLN A 17 18.92 15.19 22.23
CA GLN A 17 18.18 14.90 21.02
C GLN A 17 18.09 13.37 20.93
N PRO A 18 16.91 12.74 21.01
CA PRO A 18 16.77 11.46 20.35
C PRO A 18 16.99 11.75 18.86
N ALA A 19 17.95 11.06 18.25
CA ALA A 19 18.00 10.95 16.81
C ALA A 19 16.67 10.35 16.38
N LEU A 20 15.78 11.19 15.83
CA LEU A 20 14.63 10.68 15.11
C LEU A 20 15.21 9.96 13.90
N ALA A 21 15.17 8.64 13.95
CA ALA A 21 15.12 7.85 12.74
C ALA A 21 14.03 8.49 11.87
N ALA A 22 14.43 8.98 10.70
CA ALA A 22 13.48 9.40 9.69
C ALA A 22 12.79 8.12 9.20
N ASP A 23 11.75 7.71 9.93
CA ASP A 23 10.69 6.89 9.36
C ASP A 23 10.11 7.74 8.22
N GLU A 24 10.10 7.19 7.01
CA GLU A 24 9.38 7.78 5.88
C GLU A 24 7.94 8.03 6.33
N GLU A 25 7.63 9.29 6.65
CA GLU A 25 6.29 9.66 7.12
C GLU A 25 5.35 9.53 5.93
N VAL A 26 4.61 8.43 5.91
CA VAL A 26 3.57 8.15 4.92
C VAL A 26 2.42 9.12 5.18
N LEU A 27 2.46 10.25 4.51
CA LEU A 27 1.48 11.31 4.73
C LEU A 27 0.16 10.93 4.01
N LEU A 28 -0.95 10.97 4.75
CA LEU A 28 -2.26 10.53 4.28
C LEU A 28 -3.19 11.69 4.07
N THR A 29 -3.92 11.69 2.94
CA THR A 29 -5.10 12.54 2.79
C THR A 29 -6.35 11.69 2.73
N ILE A 30 -7.33 12.04 3.57
CA ILE A 30 -8.68 11.50 3.47
C ILE A 30 -9.53 12.58 2.78
N THR A 31 -9.94 12.32 1.54
CA THR A 31 -10.83 13.23 0.79
C THR A 31 -12.25 12.66 0.81
N GLY A 32 -13.04 13.03 1.82
CA GLY A 32 -14.34 12.41 2.10
C GLY A 32 -14.19 11.15 2.97
N ASP A 33 -14.73 10.01 2.53
CA ASP A 33 -14.56 8.69 3.18
C ASP A 33 -13.47 7.83 2.49
N ARG A 34 -12.62 8.44 1.64
CA ARG A 34 -11.68 7.73 0.75
C ARG A 34 -10.22 8.13 0.98
N ILE A 35 -9.33 7.17 0.75
CA ILE A 35 -7.89 7.25 1.07
C ILE A 35 -7.05 7.60 -0.16
N GLU A 36 -6.05 8.46 0.04
CA GLU A 36 -5.01 8.81 -0.92
C GLU A 36 -3.63 8.89 -0.25
N LEU A 37 -2.58 8.49 -0.98
CA LEU A 37 -1.19 8.61 -0.57
C LEU A 37 -0.62 9.95 -1.03
N LEU A 38 -0.09 10.76 -0.10
CA LEU A 38 0.63 11.97 -0.48
C LEU A 38 2.06 11.61 -0.89
N LYS A 39 2.39 11.84 -2.16
CA LYS A 39 3.72 11.55 -2.72
C LYS A 39 4.76 12.52 -2.15
N ASN A 40 5.62 12.03 -1.26
CA ASN A 40 6.82 12.74 -0.82
C ASN A 40 7.96 12.55 -1.82
N GLY A 41 7.84 13.08 -3.04
CA GLY A 41 8.95 13.27 -4.01
C GLY A 41 9.73 12.04 -4.51
N GLU A 42 9.63 10.87 -3.87
CA GLU A 42 10.31 9.64 -4.28
C GLU A 42 9.42 8.82 -5.22
N GLN A 43 10.00 8.49 -6.36
CA GLN A 43 9.39 7.60 -7.32
C GLN A 43 9.48 6.17 -6.77
N LEU A 44 8.33 5.60 -6.42
CA LEU A 44 8.24 4.21 -5.96
C LEU A 44 8.42 3.29 -7.18
N ASP A 45 9.66 2.87 -7.44
CA ASP A 45 10.00 1.98 -8.57
C ASP A 45 9.63 0.51 -8.30
N ASP A 46 9.19 0.16 -7.09
CA ASP A 46 8.73 -1.19 -6.73
C ASP A 46 7.21 -1.24 -6.59
N ALA A 47 6.58 -1.96 -7.52
CA ALA A 47 5.13 -2.15 -7.57
C ALA A 47 4.58 -2.87 -6.33
N ASP A 48 5.31 -3.85 -5.77
CA ASP A 48 4.87 -4.57 -4.57
C ASP A 48 4.90 -3.63 -3.35
N TYR A 49 5.99 -2.86 -3.22
CA TYR A 49 6.11 -1.87 -2.15
C TYR A 49 5.01 -0.80 -2.23
N LEU A 50 4.68 -0.31 -3.43
CA LEU A 50 3.57 0.63 -3.61
C LEU A 50 2.24 0.04 -3.13
N VAL A 51 1.92 -1.21 -3.51
CA VAL A 51 0.69 -1.88 -3.08
C VAL A 51 0.66 -2.02 -1.55
N LEU A 52 1.76 -2.45 -0.94
CA LEU A 52 1.87 -2.58 0.51
C LEU A 52 1.66 -1.25 1.23
N ARG A 53 2.23 -0.15 0.70
CA ARG A 53 2.08 1.19 1.25
C ARG A 53 0.63 1.66 1.26
N TYR A 54 -0.13 1.39 0.19
CA TYR A 54 -1.57 1.69 0.18
C TYR A 54 -2.36 0.81 1.14
N TYR A 55 -1.99 -0.47 1.28
CA TYR A 55 -2.75 -1.39 2.13
C TYR A 55 -2.52 -1.12 3.61
N GLN A 56 -1.34 -0.66 4.00
CA GLN A 56 -1.05 -0.23 5.37
C GLN A 56 -1.98 0.89 5.88
N LEU A 57 -2.67 1.59 4.98
CA LEU A 57 -3.60 2.69 5.29
C LEU A 57 -5.00 2.18 5.67
N LEU A 58 -5.31 0.92 5.36
CA LEU A 58 -6.61 0.33 5.58
C LEU A 58 -6.76 -0.26 6.99
N PRO A 59 -7.99 -0.45 7.50
CA PRO A 59 -8.23 -1.26 8.68
C PRO A 59 -7.66 -2.67 8.53
N LEU A 60 -7.13 -3.24 9.63
CA LEU A 60 -6.45 -4.55 9.64
C LEU A 60 -7.25 -5.66 8.93
N ALA A 61 -8.56 -5.73 9.14
CA ALA A 61 -9.42 -6.73 8.50
C ALA A 61 -9.41 -6.64 6.97
N LEU A 62 -9.33 -5.44 6.39
CA LEU A 62 -9.20 -5.26 4.95
C LEU A 62 -7.79 -5.58 4.47
N GLN A 63 -6.76 -5.26 5.26
CA GLN A 63 -5.38 -5.65 4.95
C GLN A 63 -5.25 -7.17 4.83
N GLU A 64 -5.71 -7.91 5.83
CA GLU A 64 -5.67 -9.38 5.85
C GLU A 64 -6.43 -9.98 4.66
N ARG A 65 -7.60 -9.42 4.36
CA ARG A 65 -8.41 -9.87 3.23
C ARG A 65 -7.72 -9.62 1.89
N LEU A 66 -7.10 -8.46 1.71
CA LEU A 66 -6.35 -8.13 0.51
C LEU A 66 -5.08 -8.98 0.37
N GLN A 67 -4.34 -9.20 1.46
CA GLN A 67 -3.18 -10.09 1.48
C GLN A 67 -3.56 -11.53 1.10
N LEU A 68 -4.70 -12.02 1.59
CA LEU A 68 -5.20 -13.34 1.21
C LEU A 68 -5.53 -13.43 -0.29
N LEU A 69 -6.16 -12.40 -0.85
CA LEU A 69 -6.48 -12.36 -2.28
C LEU A 69 -5.19 -12.32 -3.13
N ARG A 70 -4.22 -11.49 -2.75
CA ARG A 70 -2.91 -11.43 -3.40
C ARG A 70 -2.18 -12.76 -3.37
N HIS A 71 -2.12 -13.39 -2.19
CA HIS A 71 -1.50 -14.72 -2.06
C HIS A 71 -2.17 -15.78 -2.95
N ARG A 72 -3.50 -15.70 -3.14
CA ARG A 72 -4.19 -16.59 -4.08
C ARG A 72 -3.84 -16.30 -5.54
N MET A 73 -3.69 -15.02 -5.90
CA MET A 73 -3.20 -14.65 -7.23
C MET A 73 -1.79 -15.16 -7.48
N ASP A 74 -0.87 -14.98 -6.53
CA ASP A 74 0.52 -15.44 -6.64
C ASP A 74 0.58 -16.95 -6.93
N ARG A 75 -0.16 -17.75 -6.14
CA ARG A 75 -0.21 -19.20 -6.37
C ARG A 75 -0.79 -19.57 -7.73
N ARG A 76 -1.83 -18.87 -8.18
CA ARG A 76 -2.43 -19.11 -9.50
C ARG A 76 -1.52 -18.69 -10.65
N MET A 77 -0.68 -17.66 -10.47
CA MET A 77 0.35 -17.32 -11.45
C MET A 77 1.41 -18.43 -11.56
N GLU A 78 1.85 -19.01 -10.45
CA GLU A 78 2.76 -20.16 -10.46
C GLU A 78 2.12 -21.37 -11.17
N ASP A 79 0.86 -21.68 -10.85
CA ASP A 79 0.10 -22.75 -11.53
C ASP A 79 -0.01 -22.48 -13.04
N TYR A 80 -0.21 -21.22 -13.46
CA TYR A 80 -0.31 -20.84 -14.86
C TYR A 80 0.96 -21.17 -15.64
N GLU A 81 2.14 -20.86 -15.07
CA GLU A 81 3.41 -21.14 -15.73
C GLU A 81 3.58 -22.64 -16.01
N VAL A 82 3.17 -23.48 -15.07
CA VAL A 82 3.19 -24.95 -15.20
C VAL A 82 2.21 -25.41 -16.27
N ALA A 83 0.96 -24.96 -16.22
CA ALA A 83 -0.08 -25.33 -17.17
C ALA A 83 0.26 -24.88 -18.61
N PHE A 84 0.80 -23.66 -18.74
CA PHE A 84 1.28 -23.12 -20.01
C PHE A 84 2.43 -23.96 -20.59
N ALA A 85 3.42 -24.32 -19.78
CA ALA A 85 4.52 -25.18 -20.20
C ALA A 85 4.07 -26.59 -20.62
N ALA A 86 3.01 -27.12 -19.98
CA ALA A 86 2.40 -28.40 -20.32
C ALA A 86 1.46 -28.35 -21.54
N GLY A 87 1.05 -27.14 -21.96
CA GLY A 87 0.03 -26.96 -23.00
C GLY A 87 -1.37 -27.40 -22.56
N ASP A 88 -1.65 -27.39 -21.25
CA ASP A 88 -2.95 -27.79 -20.69
C ASP A 88 -3.93 -26.62 -20.75
N THR A 89 -4.63 -26.50 -21.88
CA THR A 89 -5.54 -25.38 -22.12
C THR A 89 -6.78 -25.39 -21.22
N ALA A 90 -7.17 -26.55 -20.68
CA ALA A 90 -8.29 -26.63 -19.76
C ALA A 90 -7.91 -26.01 -18.40
N GLU A 91 -6.74 -26.40 -17.88
CA GLU A 91 -6.20 -25.86 -16.63
C GLU A 91 -5.91 -24.34 -16.76
N ILE A 92 -5.36 -23.90 -17.89
CA ILE A 92 -5.12 -22.46 -18.16
C ILE A 92 -6.42 -21.64 -18.04
N ASN A 93 -7.52 -22.12 -18.62
CA ASN A 93 -8.80 -21.40 -18.56
C ASN A 93 -9.33 -21.32 -17.13
N GLU A 94 -9.26 -22.41 -16.36
CA GLU A 94 -9.64 -22.41 -14.95
C GLU A 94 -8.81 -21.40 -14.14
N ILE A 95 -7.49 -21.38 -14.36
CA ILE A 95 -6.58 -20.46 -13.68
C ILE A 95 -6.89 -19.01 -14.02
N VAL A 96 -7.15 -18.69 -15.29
CA VAL A 96 -7.49 -17.32 -15.73
C VAL A 96 -8.83 -16.88 -15.14
N ASP A 97 -9.83 -17.77 -15.08
CA ASP A 97 -11.12 -17.49 -14.45
C ASP A 97 -10.96 -17.18 -12.94
N ASP A 98 -10.15 -17.97 -12.24
CA ASP A 98 -9.83 -17.76 -10.82
C ASP A 98 -9.10 -16.42 -10.59
N LEU A 99 -8.06 -16.14 -11.39
CA LEU A 99 -7.31 -14.87 -11.33
C LEU A 99 -8.25 -13.67 -11.55
N SER A 100 -9.14 -13.76 -12.54
CA SER A 100 -10.13 -12.73 -12.84
C SER A 100 -11.08 -12.49 -11.66
N ALA A 101 -11.54 -13.56 -11.02
CA ALA A 101 -12.41 -13.48 -9.85
C ALA A 101 -11.72 -12.84 -8.63
N TYR A 102 -10.46 -13.19 -8.37
CA TYR A 102 -9.69 -12.56 -7.29
C TYR A 102 -9.42 -11.08 -7.59
N TRP A 103 -9.05 -10.76 -8.82
CA TRP A 103 -8.80 -9.39 -9.25
C TRP A 103 -10.04 -8.51 -9.13
N ALA A 104 -11.20 -8.98 -9.59
CA ALA A 104 -12.46 -8.26 -9.45
C ALA A 104 -12.79 -7.95 -7.98
N ARG A 105 -12.48 -8.87 -7.07
CA ARG A 105 -12.69 -8.65 -5.62
C ARG A 105 -11.73 -7.62 -5.04
N ILE A 106 -10.49 -7.56 -5.52
CA ILE A 106 -9.51 -6.55 -5.16
C ILE A 106 -9.95 -5.18 -5.69
N GLN A 107 -10.32 -5.08 -6.96
CA GLN A 107 -10.83 -3.86 -7.58
C GLN A 107 -12.05 -3.31 -6.85
N GLN A 108 -12.95 -4.19 -6.41
CA GLN A 108 -14.10 -3.77 -5.59
C GLN A 108 -13.65 -3.09 -4.29
N ILE A 109 -12.72 -3.69 -3.54
CA ILE A 109 -12.20 -3.08 -2.31
C ILE A 109 -11.52 -1.75 -2.65
N HIS A 110 -10.75 -1.67 -3.74
CA HIS A 110 -10.11 -0.43 -4.13
C HIS A 110 -11.12 0.67 -4.45
N PHE A 111 -12.19 0.32 -5.16
CA PHE A 111 -13.26 1.25 -5.47
C PHE A 111 -14.00 1.74 -4.22
N GLU A 112 -14.15 0.90 -3.20
CA GLU A 112 -14.80 1.25 -1.94
C GLU A 112 -13.93 2.19 -1.08
N GLU A 113 -12.62 1.93 -1.02
CA GLU A 113 -11.73 2.54 -0.01
C GLU A 113 -10.84 3.68 -0.54
N PHE A 114 -10.49 3.66 -1.82
CA PHE A 114 -9.47 4.56 -2.38
C PHE A 114 -10.06 5.66 -3.29
N THR A 115 -9.32 6.77 -3.40
CA THR A 115 -9.61 7.81 -4.42
C THR A 115 -9.25 7.31 -5.81
N LEU A 116 -9.75 8.01 -6.85
CA LEU A 116 -9.44 7.67 -8.23
C LEU A 116 -7.93 7.69 -8.53
N ALA A 117 -7.18 8.64 -7.95
CA ALA A 117 -5.74 8.73 -8.12
C ALA A 117 -5.02 7.52 -7.49
N ALA A 118 -5.42 7.14 -6.28
CA ALA A 118 -4.91 5.94 -5.62
C ALA A 118 -5.25 4.65 -6.38
N MET A 119 -6.46 4.56 -6.95
CA MET A 119 -6.84 3.44 -7.83
C MET A 119 -5.98 3.38 -9.09
N GLN A 120 -5.61 4.52 -9.68
CA GLN A 120 -4.72 4.55 -10.84
C GLN A 120 -3.31 4.06 -10.50
N ASP A 121 -2.75 4.52 -9.37
CA ASP A 121 -1.45 4.05 -8.89
C ASP A 121 -1.47 2.55 -8.58
N LEU A 122 -2.51 2.07 -7.88
CA LEU A 122 -2.71 0.64 -7.59
C LEU A 122 -2.90 -0.20 -8.86
N GLY A 123 -3.70 0.27 -9.82
CA GLY A 123 -3.91 -0.41 -11.09
C GLY A 123 -2.60 -0.56 -11.89
N GLY A 124 -1.77 0.50 -11.92
CA GLY A 124 -0.45 0.46 -12.54
C GLY A 124 0.48 -0.55 -11.87
N ALA A 125 0.50 -0.61 -10.55
CA ALA A 125 1.31 -1.59 -9.83
C ALA A 125 0.83 -3.04 -10.06
N TYR A 126 -0.48 -3.28 -10.05
CA TYR A 126 -1.01 -4.62 -10.32
C TYR A 126 -0.74 -5.09 -11.75
N ALA A 127 -0.82 -4.20 -12.75
CA ALA A 127 -0.45 -4.53 -14.13
C ALA A 127 1.04 -4.87 -14.28
N ALA A 128 1.91 -4.29 -13.44
CA ALA A 128 3.33 -4.61 -13.40
C ALA A 128 3.61 -5.97 -12.71
N LEU A 129 2.82 -6.35 -11.71
CA LEU A 129 2.99 -7.59 -10.95
C LEU A 129 2.34 -8.81 -11.63
N TYR A 130 1.20 -8.62 -12.29
CA TYR A 130 0.36 -9.72 -12.80
C TYR A 130 -0.01 -9.45 -14.27
N PHE A 131 0.72 -10.05 -15.21
CA PHE A 131 0.54 -9.78 -16.65
C PHE A 131 -0.74 -10.38 -17.25
N LEU A 132 -1.43 -11.27 -16.52
CA LEU A 132 -2.65 -11.96 -16.98
C LEU A 132 -3.95 -11.25 -16.61
N ILE A 133 -3.89 -10.24 -15.75
CA ILE A 133 -5.07 -9.44 -15.42
C ILE A 133 -5.11 -8.22 -16.32
N GLU A 134 -6.25 -8.01 -16.98
CA GLU A 134 -6.48 -6.76 -17.71
C GLU A 134 -6.79 -5.63 -16.71
N GLY A 135 -6.28 -4.43 -17.01
CA GLY A 135 -6.51 -3.20 -16.26
C GLY A 135 -7.90 -2.63 -16.47
#